data_AF-A0A6I6A3A9-F1
#
_entry.id   AF-A0A6I6A3A9-F1
#
_cell.length_a   1.000
_cell.length_b   1.000
_cell.length_c   1.000
_cell.angle_alpha   90.00
_cell.angle_beta   90.00
_cell.angle_gamma   90.00
#
_symmetry.space_group_name_H-M   'P 1'
#
loop_
_entity.id
_entity.type
_entity.pdbx_description
1 polymer ?
#
loop_
_entity_poly.entity_id
_entity_poly.type
_entity_poly.pdbx_seq_one_letter_code
_entity_poly.pdbx_strand_id
1 'polypeptide(L)'
;MTHDLGGRVADNDKSMVAKIVGMGVTLGAVWVANKVVDTAWEKTKGHKPPAADSTDEDIKFSEVALAAVITGAVVALSRVLATRGAAKLIAR
;
A
#
# COMPACT_ATOMS: atom_id res chain seq x y z
N MET A 1 10.51 27.02 -36.85
CA MET A 1 9.72 25.99 -36.16
C MET A 1 10.48 24.67 -36.25
N THR A 2 11.52 24.51 -35.44
CA THR A 2 12.34 23.29 -35.38
C THR A 2 12.14 22.74 -33.98
N HIS A 3 11.32 21.70 -33.86
CA HIS A 3 11.09 21.03 -32.59
C HIS A 3 12.38 20.35 -32.13
N ASP A 4 12.81 20.70 -30.92
CA ASP A 4 13.76 19.94 -30.12
C ASP A 4 13.11 18.60 -29.73
N LEU A 5 13.33 17.59 -30.57
CA LEU A 5 12.89 16.21 -30.31
C LEU A 5 13.94 15.40 -29.54
N GLY A 6 15.17 15.92 -29.41
CA GLY A 6 16.31 15.24 -28.79
C GLY A 6 16.24 15.18 -27.26
N GLY A 7 15.73 16.22 -26.58
CA GLY A 7 15.60 16.23 -25.12
C GLY A 7 14.52 15.28 -24.59
N ARG A 8 13.43 15.09 -25.37
CA ARG A 8 12.26 14.30 -24.93
C ARG A 8 12.50 12.80 -24.86
N VAL A 9 13.44 12.25 -25.64
CA VAL A 9 13.76 10.81 -25.62
C VAL A 9 14.66 10.45 -24.44
N ALA A 10 15.68 11.26 -24.14
CA ALA A 10 16.57 11.02 -23.00
C ALA A 10 15.86 11.13 -21.63
N ASP A 11 14.86 12.03 -21.52
CA ASP A 11 14.02 12.14 -20.32
C ASP A 11 12.94 11.05 -20.23
N ASN A 12 12.47 10.52 -21.37
CA ASN A 12 11.51 9.41 -21.40
C ASN A 12 12.16 8.10 -20.92
N ASP A 13 13.40 7.80 -21.30
CA ASP A 13 14.07 6.56 -20.88
C ASP A 13 14.29 6.53 -19.36
N LYS A 14 14.76 7.64 -18.78
CA LYS A 14 14.90 7.78 -17.32
C LYS A 14 13.55 7.69 -16.61
N SER A 15 12.52 8.29 -17.18
CA SER A 15 11.15 8.20 -16.65
C SER A 15 10.57 6.79 -16.76
N MET A 16 10.91 6.05 -17.82
CA MET A 16 10.45 4.68 -18.05
C MET A 16 11.09 3.71 -17.06
N VAL A 17 12.40 3.84 -16.81
CA VAL A 17 13.09 3.09 -15.75
C VAL A 17 12.51 3.43 -14.39
N ALA A 18 12.30 4.72 -14.07
CA ALA A 18 11.69 5.12 -12.80
C ALA A 18 10.26 4.59 -12.64
N LYS A 19 9.46 4.53 -13.71
CA LYS A 19 8.12 3.95 -13.72
C LYS A 19 8.14 2.44 -13.47
N ILE A 20 9.04 1.70 -14.13
CA ILE A 20 9.17 0.25 -13.95
C ILE A 20 9.64 -0.07 -12.53
N VAL A 21 10.65 0.66 -12.03
CA VAL A 21 11.12 0.53 -10.65
C VAL A 21 10.00 0.90 -9.67
N GLY A 22 9.27 1.99 -9.89
CA GLY A 22 8.15 2.40 -9.06
C GLY A 22 7.03 1.36 -9.02
N MET A 23 6.67 0.76 -10.17
CA MET A 23 5.73 -0.36 -10.23
C MET A 23 6.25 -1.57 -9.47
N GLY A 24 7.52 -1.96 -9.68
CA GLY A 24 8.14 -3.08 -8.98
C GLY A 24 8.16 -2.91 -7.46
N VAL A 25 8.51 -1.70 -6.99
CA VAL A 25 8.48 -1.36 -5.57
C VAL A 25 7.07 -1.39 -5.01
N THR A 26 6.08 -0.89 -5.75
CA THR A 26 4.67 -0.92 -5.31
C THR A 26 4.16 -2.36 -5.16
N LEU A 27 4.42 -3.21 -6.16
CA LEU A 27 4.05 -4.62 -6.12
C LEU A 27 4.77 -5.37 -4.99
N GLY A 28 6.06 -5.11 -4.80
CA GLY A 28 6.84 -5.67 -3.70
C GLY A 28 6.30 -5.23 -2.33
N ALA A 29 5.95 -3.95 -2.19
CA ALA A 29 5.37 -3.42 -0.96
C ALA A 29 4.01 -4.07 -0.65
N VAL A 30 3.15 -4.27 -1.65
CA VAL A 30 1.88 -4.98 -1.50
C VAL A 30 2.11 -6.43 -1.06
N TRP A 31 3.07 -7.14 -1.67
CA TRP A 31 3.40 -8.50 -1.28
C TRP A 31 3.89 -8.60 0.18
N VAL A 32 4.80 -7.71 0.59
CA VAL A 32 5.29 -7.64 1.97
C VAL A 32 4.15 -7.30 2.93
N ALA A 33 3.30 -6.33 2.58
CA ALA A 33 2.15 -5.94 3.40
C ALA A 33 1.20 -7.12 3.64
N ASN A 34 0.83 -7.84 2.56
CA ASN A 34 0.01 -9.04 2.66
C ASN A 34 0.66 -10.10 3.58
N LYS A 35 1.97 -10.33 3.43
CA LYS A 35 2.70 -11.28 4.28
C LYS A 35 2.67 -10.90 5.76
N VAL A 36 2.84 -9.62 6.07
CA VAL A 36 2.77 -9.10 7.45
C VAL A 36 1.36 -9.26 8.02
N VAL A 37 0.33 -8.93 7.23
CA VAL A 37 -1.08 -9.10 7.62
C VAL A 37 -1.39 -10.56 7.89
N ASP A 38 -1.03 -11.47 6.98
CA ASP A 38 -1.20 -12.91 7.15
C ASP A 38 -0.56 -13.40 8.46
N THR A 39 0.69 -13.00 8.71
CA THR A 39 1.45 -13.43 9.88
C THR A 39 0.86 -12.86 11.18
N ALA A 40 0.41 -11.61 11.16
CA ALA A 40 -0.23 -10.99 12.32
C ALA A 40 -1.57 -11.68 12.64
N TRP A 41 -2.34 -12.06 11.62
CA TRP A 41 -3.60 -12.77 11.80
C TRP A 41 -3.41 -14.19 12.29
N GLU A 42 -2.48 -14.94 11.70
CA GLU A 42 -2.19 -16.31 12.11
C GLU A 42 -1.74 -16.36 13.58
N LYS A 43 -0.94 -15.39 14.02
CA LYS A 43 -0.52 -15.28 15.43
C LYS A 43 -1.63 -14.89 16.40
N THR A 44 -2.58 -14.07 15.97
CA THR A 44 -3.63 -13.55 16.86
C THR A 44 -4.88 -14.43 16.88
N LYS A 45 -5.23 -15.04 15.75
CA LYS A 45 -6.46 -15.81 15.56
C LYS A 45 -6.23 -17.31 15.29
N GLY A 46 -5.00 -17.71 15.01
CA GLY A 46 -4.64 -19.12 14.76
C GLY A 46 -5.01 -19.63 13.37
N HIS A 47 -5.54 -18.77 12.49
CA HIS A 47 -5.90 -19.11 11.11
C HIS A 47 -5.61 -17.94 10.18
N LYS A 48 -5.58 -18.22 8.87
CA LYS A 48 -5.40 -17.19 7.83
C LYS A 48 -6.54 -16.16 7.87
N PRO A 49 -6.25 -14.88 7.56
CA PRO A 49 -7.26 -13.86 7.50
C PRO A 49 -8.35 -14.24 6.49
N PRO A 50 -9.64 -14.18 6.87
CA PRO A 50 -10.72 -14.34 5.91
C PRO A 50 -10.62 -13.25 4.84
N ALA A 51 -10.88 -13.61 3.58
CA ALA A 51 -10.89 -12.64 2.51
C ALA A 51 -12.06 -11.66 2.74
N ALA A 52 -11.90 -10.39 2.38
CA ALA A 52 -12.93 -9.38 2.65
C ALA A 52 -14.25 -9.64 1.89
N ASP A 53 -14.19 -10.50 0.88
CA ASP A 53 -15.26 -11.02 0.04
C ASP A 53 -15.75 -12.43 0.46
N SER A 54 -15.21 -13.00 1.54
CA SER A 54 -15.68 -14.26 2.10
C SER A 54 -17.13 -14.11 2.57
N THR A 55 -18.05 -14.75 1.85
CA THR A 55 -19.46 -14.95 2.21
C THR A 55 -19.65 -16.09 3.23
N ASP A 56 -18.55 -16.66 3.73
CA ASP A 56 -18.59 -17.72 4.74
C ASP A 56 -19.31 -17.24 6.02
N GLU A 57 -20.49 -17.81 6.27
CA GLU A 57 -21.35 -17.55 7.44
C GLU A 57 -20.65 -17.89 8.78
N ASP A 58 -19.56 -18.65 8.75
CA ASP A 58 -18.76 -19.02 9.92
C ASP A 58 -17.87 -17.88 10.46
N ILE A 59 -17.71 -16.77 9.73
CA ILE A 59 -16.98 -15.60 10.22
C ILE A 59 -17.91 -14.73 11.06
N LYS A 60 -17.65 -14.66 12.37
CA LYS A 60 -18.43 -13.83 13.30
C LYS A 60 -18.36 -12.35 12.90
N PHE A 61 -19.51 -11.68 12.81
CA PHE A 61 -19.58 -10.23 12.52
C PHE A 61 -18.72 -9.38 13.48
N SER A 62 -18.62 -9.78 14.75
CA SER A 62 -17.75 -9.11 15.74
C SER A 62 -16.27 -9.18 15.38
N GLU A 63 -15.81 -10.25 14.73
CA GLU A 63 -14.43 -10.37 14.25
C GLU A 63 -14.17 -9.48 13.04
N VAL A 64 -15.13 -9.36 12.14
CA VAL A 64 -15.06 -8.44 10.99
C VAL A 64 -15.05 -7.00 11.49
N ALA A 65 -15.92 -6.66 12.44
CA ALA A 65 -15.98 -5.33 13.04
C ALA A 65 -14.67 -4.96 13.75
N LEU A 66 -14.09 -5.88 14.53
CA LEU A 66 -12.80 -5.65 15.19
C LEU A 66 -11.67 -5.46 14.17
N ALA A 67 -11.64 -6.29 13.12
CA ALA A 67 -10.67 -6.17 12.04
C ALA A 67 -10.80 -4.84 11.29
N ALA A 68 -12.03 -4.39 11.04
CA ALA A 68 -12.31 -3.11 10.38
C ALA A 68 -11.85 -1.93 11.24
N VAL A 69 -12.07 -1.97 12.56
CA VAL A 69 -11.60 -0.93 13.48
C VAL A 69 -10.07 -0.86 13.50
N ILE A 70 -9.38 -2.00 13.58
CA ILE A 70 -7.91 -2.05 13.57
C ILE A 70 -7.38 -1.52 12.24
N THR A 71 -7.92 -1.99 11.11
CA THR A 71 -7.53 -1.52 9.78
C THR A 71 -7.77 -0.02 9.62
N GLY A 72 -8.95 0.46 10.01
CA GLY A 72 -9.31 1.88 9.98
C GLY A 72 -8.36 2.74 10.82
N ALA A 73 -8.00 2.27 12.03
CA ALA A 73 -7.04 2.95 12.89
C ALA A 73 -5.65 3.03 12.24
N VAL A 74 -5.15 1.92 11.67
CA VAL A 74 -3.85 1.89 10.98
C VAL A 74 -3.83 2.82 9.77
N VAL A 75 -4.89 2.83 8.96
CA VAL A 75 -5.00 3.72 7.80
C VAL A 75 -5.04 5.20 8.24
N ALA A 76 -5.81 5.53 9.27
CA ALA A 76 -5.87 6.88 9.81
C ALA A 76 -4.49 7.34 10.32
N LEU A 77 -3.80 6.49 11.10
CA LEU A 77 -2.45 6.78 11.59
C LEU A 77 -1.46 6.95 10.45
N SER A 78 -1.50 6.07 9.45
CA SER A 78 -0.65 6.14 8.25
C SER A 78 -0.86 7.46 7.53
N ARG A 79 -2.11 7.92 7.38
CA ARG A 79 -2.44 9.21 6.77
C ARG A 79 -1.92 10.39 7.60
N VAL A 80 -2.05 10.36 8.92
CA VAL A 80 -1.49 11.39 9.80
C VAL A 80 0.04 11.43 9.70
N LEU A 81 0.70 10.28 9.67
CA LEU A 81 2.16 10.21 9.52
C LEU A 81 2.61 10.69 8.13
N ALA A 82 1.91 10.29 7.07
CA ALA A 82 2.20 10.72 5.70
C ALA A 82 2.00 12.22 5.54
N THR A 83 0.91 12.79 6.04
CA THR A 83 0.64 14.24 5.99
C THR A 83 1.67 15.03 6.80
N ARG A 84 2.06 14.54 8.00
CA ARG A 84 3.14 15.16 8.79
C ARG A 84 4.51 15.02 8.14
N GLY A 85 4.82 13.87 7.55
CA GLY A 85 6.08 13.61 6.84
C GLY A 85 6.19 14.46 5.58
N ALA A 86 5.12 14.54 4.78
CA ALA A 86 5.02 15.42 3.63
C ALA A 86 5.15 16.89 4.03
N ALA A 87 4.47 17.33 5.10
CA ALA A 87 4.61 18.69 5.62
C ALA A 87 6.06 19.00 6.02
N LYS A 88 6.79 18.04 6.61
CA LYS A 88 8.21 18.21 6.98
C LYS A 88 9.15 18.26 5.77
N LEU A 89 8.82 17.57 4.69
CA LEU A 89 9.58 17.58 3.44
C LEU A 89 9.30 18.83 2.59
N ILE A 90 8.06 19.31 2.57
CA ILE A 90 7.63 20.51 1.83
C ILE A 90 8.04 21.80 2.56
N ALA A 91 8.12 21.77 3.90
CA ALA A 91 8.64 22.88 4.70
C ALA A 91 10.17 23.05 4.64
N ARG A 92 10.86 22.26 3.81
CA ARG A 92 12.30 22.31 3.56
C ARG A 92 12.56 22.76 2.13
#